data_AF-A0AA85BFU9-F1
#
_entry.id   AF-A0AA85BFU9-F1
#
_cell.length_a   1.000
_cell.length_b   1.000
_cell.length_c   1.000
_cell.angle_alpha   90.00
_cell.angle_beta   90.00
_cell.angle_gamma   90.00
#
_symmetry.space_group_name_H-M   'P 1'
#
loop_
_entity.id
_entity.type
_entity.pdbx_description
1 polymer ?
#
loop_
_entity_poly.entity_id
_entity_poly.type
_entity_poly.pdbx_seq_one_letter_code
_entity_poly.pdbx_strand_id
1 'polypeptide(L)'
;MLGNKEQVDKHVYHLLARCCNLNERKSKALEIAKLYHGVSEFTTAKSYVEGYLEFRPDSVPAYTLLAKIQEDMDDLSGALGTYKSLRTLTNLDKSTALHGMCLIFAH
;
A
#
# COMPACT_ATOMS: atom_id res chain seq x y z
N MET A 1 -13.79 -16.49 -2.22
CA MET A 1 -12.58 -15.96 -1.54
C MET A 1 -11.39 -16.55 -2.27
N LEU A 2 -10.49 -15.72 -2.80
CA LEU A 2 -9.26 -16.19 -3.44
C LEU A 2 -8.37 -16.72 -2.30
N GLY A 3 -8.31 -18.02 -2.13
CA GLY A 3 -7.73 -18.64 -0.92
C GLY A 3 -6.20 -18.81 -0.96
N ASN A 4 -5.58 -18.64 -2.14
CA ASN A 4 -4.15 -18.88 -2.34
C ASN A 4 -3.54 -17.82 -3.26
N LYS A 5 -2.25 -17.52 -3.05
CA LYS A 5 -1.44 -16.63 -3.90
C LYS A 5 -1.65 -16.89 -5.40
N GLU A 6 -1.63 -18.15 -5.82
CA GLU A 6 -1.79 -18.54 -7.23
C GLU A 6 -3.12 -18.11 -7.85
N GLN A 7 -4.21 -18.11 -7.08
CA GLN A 7 -5.51 -17.63 -7.53
C GLN A 7 -5.52 -16.11 -7.67
N VAL A 8 -4.84 -15.41 -6.74
CA VAL A 8 -4.64 -13.97 -6.82
C VAL A 8 -3.80 -13.63 -8.04
N ASP A 9 -2.66 -14.29 -8.26
CA ASP A 9 -1.81 -14.09 -9.44
C ASP A 9 -2.58 -14.30 -10.75
N LYS A 10 -3.40 -15.35 -10.85
CA LYS A 10 -4.24 -15.57 -12.03
C LYS A 10 -5.26 -14.45 -12.21
N HIS A 11 -5.93 -14.02 -11.12
CA HIS A 11 -6.89 -12.93 -11.16
C HIS A 11 -6.24 -11.61 -11.56
N VAL A 12 -5.09 -11.29 -10.98
CA VAL A 12 -4.27 -10.12 -11.28
C VAL A 12 -3.81 -10.16 -12.73
N TYR A 13 -3.34 -11.30 -13.24
CA TYR A 13 -2.98 -11.48 -14.64
C TYR A 13 -4.14 -11.15 -15.57
N HIS A 14 -5.35 -11.68 -15.31
CA HIS A 14 -6.54 -11.36 -16.11
C HIS A 14 -6.94 -9.87 -16.01
N LEU A 15 -6.83 -9.25 -14.82
CA LEU A 15 -7.08 -7.83 -14.60
C LEU A 15 -6.12 -6.95 -15.41
N LEU A 16 -4.83 -7.29 -15.38
CA LEU A 16 -3.76 -6.57 -16.07
C LEU A 16 -3.77 -6.81 -17.58
N ALA A 17 -4.21 -7.98 -18.04
CA ALA A 17 -4.37 -8.32 -19.46
C ALA A 17 -5.52 -7.53 -20.10
N ARG A 18 -6.56 -7.22 -19.32
CA ARG A 18 -7.69 -6.39 -19.77
C ARG A 18 -7.36 -4.90 -19.77
N CYS A 19 -6.37 -4.46 -19.00
CA CYS A 19 -5.88 -3.08 -19.03
C CYS A 19 -5.10 -2.82 -20.32
N CYS A 20 -5.63 -1.95 -21.19
CA CYS A 20 -4.96 -1.54 -22.42
C CYS A 20 -3.96 -0.39 -22.20
N ASN A 21 -4.05 0.32 -21.05
CA ASN A 21 -3.28 1.54 -20.79
C ASN A 21 -2.52 1.46 -19.46
N LEU A 22 -1.36 2.11 -19.42
CA LEU A 22 -0.53 2.25 -18.21
C LEU A 22 -1.28 2.93 -17.05
N ASN A 23 -2.14 3.92 -17.34
CA ASN A 23 -2.92 4.60 -16.31
C ASN A 23 -3.94 3.66 -15.65
N GLU A 24 -4.70 2.90 -16.44
CA GLU A 24 -5.62 1.86 -15.95
C GLU A 24 -4.88 0.82 -15.11
N ARG A 25 -3.73 0.36 -15.60
CA ARG A 25 -2.88 -0.60 -14.89
C ARG A 25 -2.45 -0.07 -13.52
N LYS A 26 -2.08 1.21 -13.46
CA LYS A 26 -1.66 1.86 -12.22
C LYS A 26 -2.85 2.07 -11.28
N SER A 27 -3.99 2.55 -11.77
CA SER A 27 -5.23 2.64 -10.98
C SER A 27 -5.62 1.28 -10.37
N LYS A 28 -5.36 0.18 -11.07
CA LYS A 28 -5.57 -1.18 -10.57
C LYS A 28 -4.47 -1.71 -9.65
N ALA A 29 -3.25 -1.16 -9.66
CA ALA A 29 -2.15 -1.63 -8.82
C ALA A 29 -2.47 -1.57 -7.32
N LEU A 30 -3.19 -0.54 -6.87
CA LEU A 30 -3.62 -0.38 -5.48
C LEU A 30 -4.69 -1.42 -5.08
N GLU A 31 -5.57 -1.79 -6.01
CA GLU A 31 -6.57 -2.86 -5.83
C GLU A 31 -5.88 -4.23 -5.78
N ILE A 32 -4.91 -4.46 -6.66
CA ILE A 32 -4.07 -5.66 -6.69
C ILE A 32 -3.30 -5.84 -5.37
N ALA A 33 -2.69 -4.77 -4.86
CA ALA A 33 -1.99 -4.80 -3.58
C ALA A 33 -2.90 -5.22 -2.41
N LYS A 34 -4.16 -4.76 -2.39
CA LYS A 34 -5.14 -5.19 -1.37
C LYS A 34 -5.48 -6.68 -1.48
N LEU A 35 -5.53 -7.23 -2.69
CA LEU A 35 -5.75 -8.67 -2.89
C LEU A 35 -4.57 -9.48 -2.35
N TYR A 36 -3.33 -9.07 -2.63
CA TYR A 36 -2.14 -9.74 -2.08
C TYR A 36 -2.05 -9.62 -0.56
N HIS A 37 -2.40 -8.45 0.01
CA HIS A 37 -2.50 -8.29 1.45
C HIS A 37 -3.54 -9.24 2.07
N GLY A 38 -4.66 -9.50 1.38
CA GLY A 38 -5.69 -10.43 1.83
C GLY A 38 -5.29 -11.91 1.84
N VAL A 39 -4.22 -12.28 1.15
CA VAL A 39 -3.65 -13.64 1.16
C VAL A 39 -2.35 -13.72 1.96
N SER A 40 -2.09 -12.73 2.82
CA SER A 40 -0.85 -12.59 3.60
C SER A 40 0.44 -12.52 2.77
N GLU A 41 0.34 -12.17 1.48
CA GLU A 41 1.50 -11.94 0.61
C GLU A 41 1.92 -10.47 0.66
N PHE A 42 2.47 -10.09 1.82
CA PHE A 42 2.83 -8.71 2.11
C PHE A 42 3.98 -8.18 1.25
N THR A 43 4.97 -9.02 0.94
CA THR A 43 6.13 -8.65 0.12
C THR A 43 5.71 -8.22 -1.27
N THR A 44 4.81 -8.98 -1.89
CA THR A 44 4.27 -8.68 -3.21
C THR A 44 3.35 -7.46 -3.15
N ALA A 45 2.47 -7.39 -2.14
CA ALA A 45 1.60 -6.23 -1.94
C ALA A 45 2.41 -4.93 -1.82
N LYS A 46 3.48 -4.94 -1.01
CA LYS A 46 4.39 -3.80 -0.84
C LYS A 46 4.99 -3.34 -2.17
N SER A 47 5.55 -4.26 -2.96
CA SER A 47 6.15 -3.93 -4.27
C SER A 47 5.14 -3.27 -5.22
N TYR A 48 3.88 -3.73 -5.23
CA TYR A 48 2.83 -3.12 -6.06
C TYR A 48 2.48 -1.70 -5.59
N VAL A 49 2.45 -1.46 -4.28
CA VAL A 49 2.19 -0.11 -3.74
C VAL A 49 3.37 0.82 -3.98
N GLU A 50 4.60 0.36 -3.81
CA GLU A 50 5.80 1.15 -4.09
C GLU A 50 5.84 1.59 -5.56
N GLY A 51 5.60 0.67 -6.50
CA GLY A 51 5.53 1.02 -7.93
C GLY A 51 4.36 1.95 -8.27
N TYR A 52 3.27 1.92 -7.49
CA TYR A 52 2.18 2.90 -7.62
C TYR A 52 2.62 4.29 -7.13
N LEU A 53 3.33 4.35 -6.01
CA LEU A 53 3.86 5.58 -5.42
C LEU A 53 4.94 6.22 -6.29
N GLU A 54 5.75 5.45 -7.02
CA GLU A 54 6.70 6.00 -7.99
C GLU A 54 6.01 6.82 -9.10
N PHE A 55 4.76 6.48 -9.44
CA PHE A 55 3.98 7.23 -10.42
C PHE A 55 3.06 8.29 -9.79
N ARG A 56 2.52 8.01 -8.61
CA ARG A 56 1.64 8.89 -7.86
C ARG A 56 2.19 9.05 -6.45
N PRO A 57 3.29 9.82 -6.28
CA PRO A 57 3.90 10.06 -4.98
C PRO A 57 3.01 10.94 -4.10
N ASP A 58 1.91 11.49 -4.62
CA ASP A 58 0.96 12.31 -3.87
C ASP A 58 -0.21 11.49 -3.29
N SER A 59 -0.24 10.18 -3.53
CA SER A 59 -1.39 9.35 -3.19
C SER A 59 -1.37 8.92 -1.72
N VAL A 60 -2.03 9.71 -0.86
CA VAL A 60 -2.34 9.36 0.54
C VAL A 60 -2.83 7.92 0.74
N PRO A 61 -3.83 7.40 -0.01
CA PRO A 61 -4.33 6.04 0.21
C PRO A 61 -3.29 4.95 -0.10
N ALA A 62 -2.27 5.25 -0.92
CA ALA A 62 -1.21 4.32 -1.21
C ALA A 62 -0.20 4.25 -0.06
N TYR A 63 0.21 5.40 0.51
CA TYR A 63 1.04 5.42 1.72
C TYR A 63 0.36 4.76 2.91
N THR A 64 -0.95 4.96 3.12
CA THR A 64 -1.70 4.29 4.18
C THR A 64 -1.70 2.77 4.01
N LEU A 65 -1.89 2.29 2.77
CA LEU A 65 -1.84 0.86 2.49
C LEU A 65 -0.42 0.29 2.69
N LEU A 66 0.61 1.00 2.25
CA LEU A 66 2.01 0.61 2.44
C LEU A 66 2.37 0.48 3.92
N ALA A 67 2.00 1.49 4.72
CA ALA A 67 2.27 1.47 6.16
C ALA A 67 1.57 0.28 6.84
N LYS A 68 0.31 0.02 6.49
CA LYS A 68 -0.44 -1.12 7.01
C LYS A 68 0.18 -2.47 6.62
N ILE A 69 0.62 -2.61 5.37
CA ILE A 69 1.33 -3.82 4.91
C ILE A 69 2.63 -4.01 5.70
N GLN A 70 3.36 -2.92 6.00
CA GLN A 70 4.59 -2.97 6.79
C GLN A 70 4.34 -3.32 8.25
N GLU A 71 3.27 -2.81 8.85
CA GLU A 71 2.83 -3.21 10.20
C GLU A 71 2.51 -4.71 10.26
N ASP A 72 1.82 -5.26 9.25
CA ASP A 72 1.54 -6.70 9.16
C ASP A 72 2.81 -7.56 8.93
N MET A 73 3.85 -6.96 8.33
CA MET A 73 5.18 -7.58 8.18
C MET A 73 6.07 -7.42 9.43
N ASP A 74 5.60 -6.78 10.50
CA ASP A 74 6.41 -6.38 11.66
C ASP A 74 7.58 -5.42 11.28
N ASP A 75 7.53 -4.82 10.08
CA ASP A 75 8.49 -3.85 9.57
C ASP A 75 8.19 -2.44 10.12
N LEU A 76 8.27 -2.29 11.45
CA LEU A 76 7.99 -1.03 12.14
C LEU A 76 8.90 0.11 11.66
N SER A 77 10.15 -0.21 11.33
CA SER A 77 11.13 0.75 10.81
C SER A 77 10.67 1.35 9.48
N GLY A 78 10.23 0.49 8.55
CA GLY A 78 9.72 0.94 7.27
C GLY A 78 8.38 1.64 7.38
N ALA A 79 7.46 1.14 8.24
CA ALA A 79 6.17 1.77 8.48
C ALA A 79 6.34 3.22 8.96
N LEU A 80 7.27 3.45 9.89
CA LEU A 80 7.58 4.78 10.42
C LEU A 80 8.11 5.73 9.33
N GLY A 81 8.97 5.23 8.43
CA GLY A 81 9.42 5.97 7.26
C GLY A 81 8.26 6.39 6.34
N THR A 82 7.35 5.46 6.07
CA THR A 82 6.15 5.68 5.24
C THR A 82 5.21 6.70 5.88
N TYR A 83 4.94 6.61 7.18
CA TYR A 83 4.14 7.58 7.93
C TYR A 83 4.77 8.99 7.92
N LYS A 84 6.10 9.07 8.00
CA LYS A 84 6.81 10.35 7.92
C LYS A 84 6.62 11.01 6.55
N SER A 85 6.72 10.23 5.47
CA SER A 85 6.46 10.71 4.10
C SER A 85 5.01 11.12 3.88
N LEU A 86 4.07 10.34 4.41
CA LEU A 86 2.64 10.67 4.38
C LEU A 86 2.34 11.99 5.10
N ARG A 87 2.99 12.22 6.25
CA ARG A 87 2.89 13.47 7.01
C ARG A 87 3.42 14.66 6.24
N THR A 88 4.50 14.50 5.47
CA THR A 88 5.04 15.59 4.65
C THR A 88 4.15 15.92 3.46
N LEU A 89 3.50 14.92 2.86
CA LEU A 89 2.62 15.10 1.70
C LEU A 89 1.32 15.80 2.02
N THR A 90 0.70 15.43 3.15
CA THR A 90 -0.66 15.89 3.46
C THR A 90 -0.76 17.36 3.83
N ASN A 91 0.36 18.09 4.05
CA ASN A 91 0.40 19.45 4.62
C ASN A 91 -0.61 19.64 5.78
N LEU A 92 -1.00 18.53 6.42
CA LEU A 92 -2.01 18.51 7.43
C LEU A 92 -1.28 19.02 8.66
N ASP A 93 -1.70 20.19 9.15
CA ASP A 93 -1.15 20.85 10.31
C ASP A 93 -0.60 19.84 11.31
N LYS A 94 0.65 20.05 11.74
CA LYS A 94 1.46 19.18 12.62
C LYS A 94 0.69 18.53 13.78
N SER A 95 -0.44 19.11 14.18
CA SER A 95 -1.38 18.66 15.20
C SER A 95 -2.04 17.29 14.90
N THR A 96 -2.47 17.00 13.66
CA THR A 96 -3.29 15.80 13.38
C THR A 96 -2.46 14.53 13.16
N ALA A 97 -1.22 14.66 12.67
CA ALA A 97 -0.32 13.53 12.46
C ALA A 97 0.27 12.96 13.77
N LEU A 98 0.25 13.75 14.85
CA LEU A 98 0.71 13.31 16.17
C LEU A 98 -0.21 12.24 16.76
N HIS A 99 -1.52 12.29 16.48
CA HIS A 99 -2.50 11.34 17.00
C HIS A 99 -2.29 9.93 16.45
N GLY A 100 -1.96 9.80 15.16
CA GLY A 100 -1.65 8.50 14.54
C GLY A 100 -0.29 7.94 14.98
N MET A 101 0.73 8.79 15.15
CA MET A 101 2.05 8.36 15.65
C MET A 101 2.04 7.98 17.13
N CYS A 102 1.25 8.66 17.97
CA CYS A 102 1.10 8.31 19.38
C CYS A 102 0.50 6.93 19.57
N LEU A 103 -0.42 6.50 18.71
CA LEU A 103 -1.02 5.16 18.78
C LEU A 103 -0.01 4.03 18.53
N ILE A 104 1.02 4.27 17.70
CA ILE A 104 2.06 3.28 17.40
C ILE A 104 3.09 3.16 18.55
N PHE A 105 3.33 4.24 19.29
CA PHE A 105 4.29 4.27 20.41
C PHE A 105 3.66 4.09 21.80
N ALA A 106 2.34 3.96 21.91
CA ALA A 106 1.63 3.86 23.19
C ALA A 106 1.36 2.42 23.69
N HIS A 107 2.04 1.41 23.13
CA HIS A 107 2.00 0.02 23.62
C HIS A 107 3.37 -0.42 24.14
#